data_AF-A0A1Y1UNF9-F1
#
_entry.id   AF-A0A1Y1UNF9-F1
#
_cell.length_a   1.000
_cell.length_b   1.000
_cell.length_c   1.000
_cell.angle_alpha   90.00
_cell.angle_beta   90.00
_cell.angle_gamma   90.00
#
_symmetry.space_group_name_H-M   'P 1'
#
loop_
_entity.id
_entity.type
_entity.pdbx_description
1 polymer ?
#
loop_
_entity_poly.entity_id
_entity_poly.type
_entity_poly.pdbx_seq_one_letter_code
_entity_poly.pdbx_strand_id
1 'polypeptide(L)'
;MPIRPTFNITSKVPNKIASLAGPHRLAKLLSLLPHNGVQSVIQPALGNHDTFYLVTRTKLKYRAVELRDPNAEKPKGQDGIPLAKGDNKFWRPVDPMESGPEAGEMKASGPVWVMRFKDGRYVSPRYKSAMPDQQMKFVAQDPWLAVDKTAIPSETREAIAKWKESYDRQVEIREKVMLKQKKAREQFLKDQEAKKKEKRKNLESWRRQARKVSILY
;
A
#
# COMPACT_ATOMS: atom_id res chain seq x y z
N MET A 1 48.39 8.35 10.93
CA MET A 1 47.08 8.90 11.33
C MET A 1 46.09 8.65 10.20
N PRO A 2 44.92 8.01 10.39
CA PRO A 2 43.97 7.83 9.31
C PRO A 2 43.14 9.11 9.11
N ILE A 3 43.19 9.64 7.88
CA ILE A 3 42.43 10.80 7.41
C ILE A 3 40.98 10.36 7.20
N ARG A 4 40.02 11.02 7.85
CA ARG A 4 38.59 10.81 7.59
C ARG A 4 38.23 11.44 6.26
N PRO A 5 37.50 10.76 5.35
CA PRO A 5 36.99 11.40 4.15
C PRO A 5 35.84 12.36 4.52
N THR A 6 36.04 13.64 4.23
CA THR A 6 34.99 14.66 4.22
C THR A 6 34.18 14.51 2.94
N PHE A 7 32.91 14.12 3.06
CA PHE A 7 31.98 14.12 1.93
C PHE A 7 31.56 15.55 1.60
N ASN A 8 32.08 16.06 0.48
CA ASN A 8 31.60 17.30 -0.14
C ASN A 8 30.38 16.96 -0.99
N ILE A 9 29.19 17.38 -0.55
CA ILE A 9 27.96 17.27 -1.34
C ILE A 9 27.81 18.55 -2.17
N THR A 10 28.31 18.52 -3.41
CA THR A 10 27.96 19.52 -4.43
C THR A 10 26.52 19.29 -4.88
N SER A 11 25.60 20.13 -4.40
CA SER A 11 24.17 20.10 -4.72
C SER A 11 23.86 20.85 -6.01
N LYS A 12 23.64 20.10 -7.10
CA LYS A 12 22.80 20.54 -8.22
C LYS A 12 21.83 19.41 -8.58
N VAL A 13 20.85 19.20 -7.70
CA VAL A 13 19.64 18.41 -7.98
C VAL A 13 18.47 19.30 -7.59
N PRO A 14 17.43 19.45 -8.43
CA PRO A 14 16.32 20.37 -8.18
C PRO A 14 15.67 20.11 -6.82
N ASN A 15 15.42 21.20 -6.08
CA ASN A 15 14.99 21.32 -4.69
C ASN A 15 13.70 20.57 -4.26
N LYS A 16 13.13 19.68 -5.08
CA LYS A 16 11.98 18.83 -4.67
C LYS A 16 12.37 17.51 -4.02
N ILE A 17 13.63 17.06 -4.15
CA ILE A 17 14.09 15.79 -3.53
C ILE A 17 14.72 16.03 -2.16
N ALA A 18 15.18 17.26 -1.85
CA ALA A 18 15.80 17.58 -0.57
C ALA A 18 14.84 17.45 0.63
N SER A 19 13.51 17.57 0.43
CA SER A 19 12.51 17.34 1.48
C SER A 19 12.25 15.86 1.81
N LEU A 20 12.76 14.92 1.02
CA LEU A 20 12.72 13.47 1.30
C LEU A 20 13.85 13.02 2.25
N ALA A 21 14.85 13.87 2.50
CA ALA A 21 16.04 13.51 3.28
C ALA A 21 15.80 13.47 4.80
N GLY A 22 14.59 13.83 5.25
CA GLY A 22 14.23 13.92 6.67
C GLY A 22 13.44 12.72 7.18
N PRO A 23 13.50 12.42 8.49
CA PRO A 23 12.61 11.47 9.15
C PRO A 23 11.15 11.92 9.03
N HIS A 24 10.30 11.13 8.37
CA HIS A 24 8.87 11.42 8.21
C HIS A 24 8.00 10.34 8.84
N ARG A 25 6.76 10.68 9.23
CA ARG A 25 5.77 9.64 9.56
C ARG A 25 5.56 8.74 8.35
N LEU A 26 5.43 7.43 8.59
CA LEU A 26 5.37 6.42 7.52
C LEU A 26 4.39 6.78 6.39
N ALA A 27 3.15 7.13 6.74
CA ALA A 27 2.13 7.45 5.74
C ALA A 27 2.45 8.71 4.93
N LYS A 28 3.09 9.71 5.57
CA LYS A 28 3.56 10.94 4.92
C LYS A 28 4.72 10.64 3.98
N LEU A 29 5.73 9.90 4.45
CA LEU A 29 6.85 9.44 3.62
C LEU A 29 6.35 8.73 2.35
N LEU A 30 5.45 7.76 2.52
CA LEU A 30 4.93 6.97 1.41
C LEU A 30 4.10 7.82 0.44
N SER A 31 3.36 8.83 0.93
CA SER A 31 2.61 9.73 0.05
C SER A 31 3.50 10.62 -0.84
N LEU A 32 4.74 10.86 -0.42
CA LEU A 32 5.72 11.64 -1.19
C LEU A 32 6.46 10.79 -2.24
N LEU A 33 6.38 9.46 -2.13
CA LEU A 33 7.04 8.54 -3.03
C LEU A 33 6.12 8.16 -4.23
N PRO A 34 6.71 7.84 -5.40
CA PRO A 34 5.96 7.35 -6.54
C PRO A 34 5.06 6.16 -6.17
N HIS A 35 3.85 6.12 -6.74
CA HIS A 35 2.87 5.05 -6.49
C HIS A 35 2.59 4.80 -5.00
N ASN A 36 2.60 5.85 -4.18
CA ASN A 36 2.42 5.76 -2.72
C ASN A 36 3.47 4.88 -2.04
N GLY A 37 4.68 4.83 -2.58
CA GLY A 37 5.80 4.08 -2.02
C GLY A 37 5.73 2.57 -2.25
N VAL A 38 4.86 2.07 -3.11
CA VAL A 38 4.87 0.65 -3.49
C VAL A 38 6.22 0.29 -4.14
N GLN A 39 6.81 -0.84 -3.73
CA GLN A 39 8.16 -1.32 -4.06
C GLN A 39 9.34 -0.47 -3.53
N SER A 40 9.07 0.57 -2.74
CA SER A 40 10.11 1.33 -2.05
C SER A 40 10.70 0.51 -0.90
N VAL A 41 11.98 0.75 -0.61
CA VAL A 41 12.65 0.22 0.59
C VAL A 41 12.70 1.33 1.62
N ILE A 42 12.22 1.04 2.82
CA ILE A 42 12.19 1.98 3.93
C ILE A 42 12.89 1.38 5.14
N GLN A 43 13.38 2.25 6.01
CA GLN A 43 13.98 1.87 7.29
C GLN A 43 13.50 2.81 8.40
N PRO A 44 13.42 2.35 9.65
CA PRO A 44 13.17 3.25 10.76
C PRO A 44 14.35 4.23 10.87
N ALA A 45 14.06 5.51 11.11
CA ALA A 45 15.09 6.52 11.27
C ALA A 45 15.83 6.37 12.61
N LEU A 46 15.15 5.81 13.60
CA LEU A 46 15.66 5.52 14.94
C LEU A 46 15.70 4.01 15.15
N GLY A 47 16.82 3.48 15.66
CA GLY A 47 16.99 2.06 16.01
C GLY A 47 17.92 1.30 15.06
N ASN A 48 17.64 0.01 14.84
CA ASN A 48 18.53 -0.90 14.13
C ASN A 48 18.57 -0.60 12.61
N HIS A 49 19.66 0.01 12.16
CA HIS A 49 19.95 0.28 10.76
C HIS A 49 20.11 -0.98 9.88
N ASP A 50 20.20 -2.16 10.50
CA ASP A 50 20.29 -3.44 9.79
C ASP A 50 18.93 -4.02 9.39
N THR A 51 17.82 -3.35 9.76
CA THR A 51 16.46 -3.80 9.42
C THR A 51 15.84 -2.94 8.33
N PHE A 52 15.55 -3.55 7.19
CA PHE A 52 14.91 -2.93 6.04
C PHE A 52 13.52 -3.49 5.81
N TYR A 53 12.64 -2.68 5.25
CA TYR A 53 11.29 -3.07 4.92
C TYR A 53 11.00 -2.76 3.46
N LEU A 54 10.59 -3.76 2.70
CA LEU A 54 10.10 -3.58 1.33
C LEU A 54 8.58 -3.38 1.38
N VAL A 55 8.12 -2.25 0.87
CA VAL A 55 6.69 -1.94 0.80
C VAL A 55 6.06 -2.71 -0.35
N THR A 56 5.12 -3.61 -0.06
CA THR A 56 4.46 -4.44 -1.08
C THR A 56 3.10 -3.89 -1.47
N ARG A 57 2.35 -3.34 -0.50
CA ARG A 57 1.01 -2.79 -0.73
C ARG A 57 0.74 -1.62 0.20
N THR A 58 -0.03 -0.67 -0.30
CA THR A 58 -0.45 0.52 0.47
C THR A 58 -1.91 0.83 0.21
N LYS A 59 -2.66 1.18 1.25
CA LYS A 59 -4.01 1.75 1.13
C LYS A 59 -4.09 3.07 1.89
N LEU A 60 -3.42 4.09 1.38
CA LEU A 60 -3.44 5.42 1.98
C LEU A 60 -4.79 6.12 1.70
N LYS A 61 -5.29 6.82 2.71
CA LYS A 61 -6.42 7.75 2.66
C LYS A 61 -5.90 9.14 2.95
N TYR A 62 -6.36 10.11 2.18
CA TYR A 62 -5.98 11.51 2.28
C TYR A 62 -7.12 12.29 2.92
N ARG A 63 -6.80 13.13 3.91
CA ARG A 63 -7.74 14.09 4.47
C ARG A 63 -7.11 15.47 4.39
N ALA A 64 -7.86 16.47 3.93
CA ALA A 64 -7.43 17.85 4.00
C ALA A 64 -7.18 18.21 5.48
N VAL A 65 -6.05 18.84 5.76
CA VAL A 65 -5.84 19.45 7.07
C VAL A 65 -6.66 20.73 7.10
N GLU A 66 -7.75 20.72 7.87
CA GLU A 66 -8.47 21.95 8.18
C GLU A 66 -7.53 22.81 9.04
N LEU A 67 -7.22 24.01 8.53
CA LEU A 67 -6.50 25.03 9.29
C LEU A 67 -7.36 25.40 10.49
N ARG A 68 -7.04 24.84 11.66
CA ARG A 68 -7.54 25.38 12.91
C ARG A 68 -6.66 26.57 13.24
N ASP A 69 -7.28 27.76 13.25
CA ASP A 69 -6.64 28.96 13.75
C ASP A 69 -6.15 28.72 15.18
N PRO A 70 -4.85 28.93 15.48
CA PRO A 70 -4.32 28.78 16.83
C PRO A 70 -4.90 29.81 17.82
N ASN A 71 -5.62 30.83 17.32
CA ASN A 71 -6.32 31.86 18.11
C ASN A 71 -7.84 31.66 18.20
N ALA A 72 -8.41 30.59 17.65
CA ALA A 72 -9.82 30.31 17.86
C ALA A 72 -10.03 29.83 19.32
N GLU A 73 -10.60 30.71 20.14
CA GLU A 73 -10.96 30.44 21.54
C GLU A 73 -11.62 29.06 21.68
N LYS A 74 -11.12 28.28 22.63
CA LYS A 74 -11.72 27.00 23.03
C LYS A 74 -13.18 27.24 23.40
N PRO A 75 -14.16 26.49 22.85
CA PRO A 75 -15.46 26.44 23.50
C PRO A 75 -15.28 25.76 24.87
N LYS A 76 -15.60 26.52 25.93
CA LYS A 76 -15.78 26.03 27.30
C LYS A 76 -17.07 25.19 27.36
N GLY A 77 -17.00 24.08 28.11
CA GLY A 77 -18.12 23.20 28.45
C GLY A 77 -18.06 21.86 27.68
N GLN A 78 -18.17 20.68 28.27
CA GLN A 78 -18.84 20.33 29.52
C GLN A 78 -18.41 18.92 29.99
N ASP A 79 -18.03 18.84 31.26
CA ASP A 79 -18.18 17.77 32.27
C ASP A 79 -17.93 16.28 31.94
N GLY A 80 -16.89 15.74 32.60
CA GLY A 80 -16.97 14.45 33.30
C GLY A 80 -16.19 13.29 32.69
N ILE A 81 -15.02 12.96 33.26
CA ILE A 81 -14.58 11.63 33.72
C ILE A 81 -13.31 11.84 34.59
N PRO A 82 -13.18 11.19 35.77
CA PRO A 82 -12.24 11.59 36.80
C PRO A 82 -10.79 11.15 36.49
N LEU A 83 -9.83 11.99 36.91
CA LEU A 83 -8.43 11.62 37.03
C LEU A 83 -8.27 10.43 37.99
N ALA A 84 -8.00 9.25 37.44
CA ALA A 84 -7.35 8.19 38.20
C ALA A 84 -5.85 8.52 38.30
N LYS A 85 -5.40 8.84 39.52
CA LYS A 85 -3.99 8.82 39.93
C LYS A 85 -3.45 7.41 39.75
N GLY A 86 -2.34 7.26 39.03
CA GLY A 86 -1.63 5.99 38.89
C GLY A 86 -0.65 6.00 37.73
N ASP A 87 0.54 6.57 37.98
CA ASP A 87 1.81 6.41 37.28
C ASP A 87 1.81 5.75 35.88
N ASN A 88 1.97 6.59 34.85
CA ASN A 88 3.16 6.46 34.01
C ASN A 88 3.39 7.76 33.24
N LYS A 89 4.57 8.35 33.42
CA LYS A 89 4.99 9.61 32.84
C LYS A 89 4.82 9.53 31.32
N PHE A 90 3.73 10.15 30.87
CA PHE A 90 3.38 10.40 29.49
C PHE A 90 4.56 11.06 28.79
N TRP A 91 5.16 10.27 27.92
CA TRP A 91 6.01 10.67 26.82
C TRP A 91 5.49 11.97 26.20
N ARG A 92 6.25 13.05 26.34
CA ARG A 92 6.03 14.24 25.53
C ARG A 92 6.27 13.83 24.07
N PRO A 93 5.32 14.07 23.15
CA PRO A 93 5.65 14.03 21.73
C PRO A 93 6.64 15.18 21.50
N VAL A 94 7.92 14.84 21.35
CA VAL A 94 8.90 15.79 20.83
C VAL A 94 8.77 15.70 19.33
N ASP A 95 8.06 16.67 18.74
CA ASP A 95 8.08 16.90 17.30
C ASP A 95 9.53 17.14 16.86
N PRO A 96 10.12 16.33 15.98
CA PRO A 96 11.25 16.81 15.23
C PRO A 96 10.65 17.60 14.07
N MET A 97 10.30 18.86 14.32
CA MET A 97 10.29 19.89 13.29
C MET A 97 9.34 19.60 12.10
N GLU A 98 8.08 19.19 12.34
CA GLU A 98 7.04 19.51 11.36
C GLU A 98 6.79 21.02 11.49
N SER A 99 7.33 21.80 10.55
CA SER A 99 6.77 23.13 10.27
C SER A 99 5.26 22.98 10.23
N GLY A 100 4.54 23.85 10.96
CA GLY A 100 3.08 23.77 11.10
C GLY A 100 2.40 23.52 9.74
N PRO A 101 1.19 22.92 9.73
CA PRO A 101 0.57 22.43 8.51
C PRO A 101 0.57 23.53 7.46
N GLU A 102 1.32 23.33 6.37
CA GLU A 102 1.28 24.26 5.25
C GLU A 102 -0.16 24.27 4.73
N ALA A 103 -0.71 25.46 4.49
CA ALA A 103 -2.05 25.60 3.95
C ALA A 103 -2.20 24.76 2.68
N GLY A 104 -3.09 23.76 2.71
CA GLY A 104 -3.31 22.82 1.60
C GLY A 104 -2.65 21.44 1.72
N GLU A 105 -1.90 21.16 2.79
CA GLU A 105 -1.30 19.83 3.00
C GLU A 105 -2.37 18.76 3.29
N MET A 106 -2.33 17.65 2.54
CA MET A 106 -3.22 16.50 2.77
C MET A 106 -2.55 15.50 3.71
N LYS A 107 -3.18 15.24 4.86
CA LYS A 107 -2.72 14.22 5.79
C LYS A 107 -3.00 12.82 5.24
N ALA A 108 -1.94 12.05 5.00
CA ALA A 108 -2.04 10.65 4.61
C ALA A 108 -2.14 9.73 5.84
N SER A 109 -3.03 8.73 5.78
CA SER A 109 -3.18 7.71 6.81
C SER A 109 -3.71 6.40 6.21
N GLY A 110 -3.27 5.25 6.71
CA GLY A 110 -3.83 3.98 6.24
C GLY A 110 -2.91 2.79 6.49
N PRO A 111 -3.40 1.57 6.23
CA PRO A 111 -2.61 0.37 6.39
C PRO A 111 -1.57 0.23 5.27
N VAL A 112 -0.40 -0.26 5.67
CA VAL A 112 0.77 -0.54 4.82
C VAL A 112 1.17 -1.98 5.06
N TRP A 113 1.44 -2.71 3.99
CA TRP A 113 1.97 -4.06 4.04
C TRP A 113 3.42 -4.07 3.58
N VAL A 114 4.26 -4.74 4.36
CA VAL A 114 5.70 -4.79 4.15
C VAL A 114 6.24 -6.20 4.30
N MET A 115 7.37 -6.42 3.66
CA MET A 115 8.24 -7.55 3.94
C MET A 115 9.45 -7.07 4.72
N ARG A 116 9.78 -7.79 5.79
CA ARG A 116 10.90 -7.45 6.65
C ARG A 116 12.17 -8.18 6.21
N PHE A 117 13.25 -7.44 6.14
CA PHE A 117 14.60 -7.96 5.96
C PHE A 117 15.45 -7.51 7.15
N LYS A 118 16.26 -8.42 7.70
CA LYS A 118 17.17 -8.13 8.79
C LYS A 118 18.50 -8.79 8.48
N ASP A 119 19.59 -8.05 8.61
CA ASP A 119 20.96 -8.55 8.41
C ASP A 119 21.12 -9.25 7.05
N GLY A 120 20.69 -8.60 5.95
CA GLY A 120 20.79 -9.19 4.61
C GLY A 120 19.66 -10.14 4.23
N ARG A 121 18.88 -10.63 5.20
CA ARG A 121 18.01 -11.81 5.01
C ARG A 121 16.54 -11.49 5.19
N TYR A 122 15.70 -12.18 4.40
CA TYR A 122 14.26 -12.13 4.57
C TYR A 122 13.85 -12.75 5.90
N VAL A 123 13.05 -12.01 6.67
CA VAL A 123 12.49 -12.47 7.94
C VAL A 123 11.06 -12.93 7.68
N SER A 124 10.85 -14.25 7.71
CA SER A 124 9.51 -14.81 7.56
C SER A 124 8.59 -14.41 8.72
N PRO A 125 7.28 -14.28 8.46
CA PRO A 125 6.26 -14.18 9.49
C PRO A 125 6.44 -15.22 10.61
N ARG A 126 6.06 -14.85 11.85
CA ARG A 126 6.03 -15.79 12.98
C ARG A 126 5.14 -17.02 12.73
N TYR A 127 4.06 -16.85 11.97
CA TYR A 127 3.11 -17.92 11.64
C TYR A 127 3.35 -18.43 10.22
N LYS A 128 3.50 -19.74 10.04
CA LYS A 128 3.76 -20.37 8.73
C LYS A 128 2.66 -20.13 7.70
N SER A 129 1.42 -19.93 8.14
CA SER A 129 0.27 -19.66 7.28
C SER A 129 0.09 -18.18 6.94
N ALA A 130 0.85 -17.28 7.58
CA ALA A 130 0.75 -15.86 7.29
C ALA A 130 1.41 -15.55 5.95
N MET A 131 0.78 -14.65 5.20
CA MET A 131 1.34 -14.13 3.96
C MET A 131 2.71 -13.48 4.22
N PRO A 132 3.64 -13.57 3.25
CA PRO A 132 4.99 -13.04 3.41
C PRO A 132 5.00 -11.52 3.64
N ASP A 133 3.99 -10.80 3.12
CA ASP A 133 3.71 -9.40 3.40
C ASP A 133 2.83 -9.24 4.65
N GLN A 134 3.36 -8.58 5.67
CA GLN A 134 2.64 -8.31 6.91
C GLN A 134 2.17 -6.86 6.97
N GLN A 135 0.96 -6.66 7.48
CA GLN A 135 0.48 -5.31 7.78
C GLN A 135 1.30 -4.73 8.94
N MET A 136 1.86 -3.53 8.76
CA MET A 136 2.49 -2.78 9.83
C MET A 136 1.42 -2.26 10.79
N LYS A 137 1.40 -2.80 12.02
CA LYS A 137 0.38 -2.47 13.03
C LYS A 137 0.82 -1.43 14.05
N PHE A 138 2.12 -1.19 14.24
CA PHE A 138 2.62 -0.45 15.42
C PHE A 138 3.62 0.67 15.14
N VAL A 139 3.89 1.02 13.88
CA VAL A 139 5.02 1.93 13.58
C VAL A 139 4.60 3.23 12.90
N ALA A 140 3.37 3.65 13.17
CA ALA A 140 2.84 4.92 12.69
C ALA A 140 3.46 6.14 13.41
N GLN A 141 4.13 5.93 14.56
CA GLN A 141 4.66 7.00 15.41
C GLN A 141 6.16 7.24 15.20
N ASP A 142 6.93 6.19 14.89
CA ASP A 142 8.37 6.38 14.67
C ASP A 142 8.63 7.07 13.34
N PRO A 143 9.69 7.90 13.26
CA PRO A 143 10.15 8.45 12.01
C PRO A 143 10.73 7.36 11.09
N TRP A 144 10.47 7.51 9.80
CA TRP A 144 10.91 6.60 8.74
C TRP A 144 11.72 7.33 7.67
N LEU A 145 12.64 6.61 7.05
CA LEU A 145 13.46 7.07 5.94
C LEU A 145 13.25 6.16 4.73
N ALA A 146 13.18 6.78 3.55
CA ALA A 146 13.34 6.05 2.30
C ALA A 146 14.83 5.77 2.08
N VAL A 147 15.17 4.53 1.77
CA VAL A 147 16.56 4.12 1.59
C VAL A 147 16.88 4.08 0.10
N ASP A 148 17.95 4.76 -0.28
CA ASP A 148 18.45 4.66 -1.65
C ASP A 148 19.03 3.26 -1.90
N LYS A 149 18.85 2.75 -3.12
CA LYS A 149 19.26 1.39 -3.52
C LYS A 149 20.76 1.16 -3.34
N THR A 150 21.56 2.22 -3.40
CA THR A 150 23.02 2.20 -3.26
C THR A 150 23.47 1.97 -1.81
N ALA A 151 22.66 2.38 -0.83
CA ALA A 151 22.96 2.26 0.60
C ALA A 151 22.56 0.90 1.19
N ILE A 152 21.81 0.08 0.46
CA ILE A 152 21.35 -1.24 0.90
C ILE A 152 22.50 -2.25 0.80
N PRO A 153 22.73 -3.16 1.78
CA PRO A 153 23.70 -4.26 1.65
C PRO A 153 23.43 -5.13 0.41
N SER A 154 24.48 -5.63 -0.25
CA SER A 154 24.35 -6.46 -1.47
C SER A 154 23.45 -7.69 -1.26
N GLU A 155 23.60 -8.37 -0.13
CA GLU A 155 22.77 -9.52 0.25
C GLU A 155 21.27 -9.18 0.27
N THR A 156 20.91 -8.06 0.89
CA THR A 156 19.53 -7.57 0.93
C THR A 156 19.03 -7.22 -0.48
N ARG A 157 19.88 -6.62 -1.33
CA ARG A 157 19.50 -6.29 -2.72
C ARG A 157 19.18 -7.54 -3.52
N GLU A 158 20.01 -8.58 -3.41
CA GLU A 158 19.78 -9.86 -4.08
C GLU A 158 18.50 -10.54 -3.58
N ALA A 159 18.27 -10.53 -2.26
CA ALA A 159 17.05 -11.09 -1.68
C ALA A 159 15.80 -10.35 -2.17
N ILE A 160 15.86 -9.02 -2.23
CA ILE A 160 14.78 -8.18 -2.79
C ILE A 160 14.58 -8.48 -4.28
N ALA A 161 15.66 -8.61 -5.07
CA ALA A 161 15.59 -8.90 -6.50
C ALA A 161 14.93 -10.26 -6.77
N LYS A 162 15.39 -11.33 -6.10
CA LYS A 162 14.78 -12.67 -6.19
C LYS A 162 13.31 -12.66 -5.82
N TRP A 163 12.93 -11.88 -4.81
CA TRP A 163 11.53 -11.76 -4.44
C TRP A 163 10.71 -11.03 -5.50
N LYS A 164 11.22 -9.92 -6.06
CA LYS A 164 10.55 -9.20 -7.15
C LYS A 164 10.28 -10.13 -8.33
N GLU A 165 11.27 -10.90 -8.76
CA GLU A 165 11.09 -11.91 -9.81
C GLU A 165 10.01 -12.94 -9.47
N SER A 166 9.99 -13.43 -8.22
CA SER A 166 8.96 -14.37 -7.75
C SER A 166 7.56 -13.74 -7.75
N TYR A 167 7.46 -12.48 -7.32
CA TYR A 167 6.22 -11.72 -7.31
C TYR A 167 5.70 -11.48 -8.74
N ASP A 168 6.56 -11.04 -9.66
CA ASP A 168 6.19 -10.79 -11.05
C ASP A 168 5.70 -12.08 -11.72
N ARG A 169 6.38 -13.22 -11.48
CA ARG A 169 5.89 -14.54 -11.91
C ARG A 169 4.51 -14.88 -11.36
N GLN A 170 4.23 -14.61 -10.08
CA GLN A 170 2.91 -14.84 -9.50
C GLN A 170 1.84 -13.93 -10.10
N VAL A 171 2.17 -12.68 -10.40
CA VAL A 171 1.27 -11.73 -11.07
C VAL A 171 0.94 -12.23 -12.48
N GLU A 172 1.93 -12.64 -13.26
CA GLU A 172 1.71 -13.21 -14.59
C GLU A 172 0.82 -14.46 -14.56
N ILE A 173 1.04 -15.36 -13.61
CA ILE A 173 0.20 -16.57 -13.43
C ILE A 173 -1.24 -16.15 -13.14
N ARG A 174 -1.44 -15.18 -12.23
CA ARG A 174 -2.76 -14.68 -11.87
C ARG A 174 -3.46 -14.04 -13.08
N GLU A 175 -2.76 -13.23 -13.86
CA GLU A 175 -3.30 -12.62 -15.07
C GLU A 175 -3.73 -13.67 -16.11
N LYS A 176 -2.90 -14.72 -16.31
CA LYS A 176 -3.26 -15.85 -17.19
C LYS A 176 -4.52 -16.56 -16.70
N VAL A 177 -4.66 -16.79 -15.40
CA VAL A 177 -5.88 -17.42 -14.81
C VAL A 177 -7.09 -16.52 -14.99
N MET A 178 -6.98 -15.22 -14.72
CA MET A 178 -8.07 -14.26 -14.91
C MET A 178 -8.51 -14.17 -16.38
N LEU A 179 -7.56 -14.17 -17.32
CA LEU A 179 -7.84 -14.17 -18.75
C LEU A 179 -8.58 -15.45 -19.18
N LYS A 180 -8.14 -16.62 -18.69
CA LYS A 180 -8.83 -17.90 -18.93
C LYS A 180 -10.25 -17.89 -18.38
N GLN A 181 -10.46 -17.39 -17.17
CA GLN A 181 -11.81 -17.26 -16.57
C GLN A 181 -12.69 -16.30 -17.36
N LYS A 182 -12.15 -15.16 -17.83
CA LYS A 182 -12.88 -14.20 -18.66
C LYS A 182 -13.33 -14.85 -19.98
N LYS A 183 -12.42 -15.54 -20.68
CA LYS A 183 -12.74 -16.27 -21.93
C LYS A 183 -13.78 -17.36 -21.69
N ALA A 184 -13.65 -18.15 -20.63
CA ALA A 184 -14.63 -19.19 -20.28
C ALA A 184 -16.03 -18.59 -20.01
N ARG A 185 -16.09 -17.44 -19.32
CA ARG A 185 -17.34 -16.73 -19.06
C ARG A 185 -17.96 -16.17 -20.35
N GLU A 186 -17.17 -15.58 -21.23
CA GLU A 186 -17.64 -15.09 -22.54
C GLU A 186 -18.19 -16.24 -23.40
N GLN A 187 -17.52 -17.39 -23.41
CA GLN A 187 -17.96 -18.57 -24.15
C GLN A 187 -19.26 -19.15 -23.58
N PHE A 188 -19.38 -19.24 -22.25
CA PHE A 188 -20.61 -19.66 -21.59
C PHE A 188 -21.81 -18.74 -21.92
N LEU A 189 -21.59 -17.42 -22.00
CA LEU A 189 -22.64 -16.47 -22.39
C LEU A 189 -23.07 -16.65 -23.85
N LYS A 190 -22.12 -16.90 -24.77
CA LYS A 190 -22.44 -17.20 -26.18
C LYS A 190 -23.24 -18.49 -26.32
N ASP A 191 -22.89 -19.52 -25.56
CA ASP A 191 -23.61 -20.81 -25.56
C ASP A 191 -25.04 -20.66 -25.04
N GLN A 192 -25.25 -19.81 -24.03
CA GLN A 192 -26.59 -19.46 -23.51
C GLN A 192 -27.44 -18.75 -24.57
N GLU A 193 -26.87 -17.80 -25.30
CA GLU A 193 -27.58 -17.12 -26.39
C GLU A 193 -27.90 -18.06 -27.56
N ALA A 194 -26.96 -18.94 -27.92
CA ALA A 194 -27.17 -19.95 -28.96
C ALA A 194 -28.33 -20.89 -28.58
N LYS A 195 -28.34 -21.41 -27.34
CA LYS A 195 -29.44 -22.24 -26.82
C LYS A 195 -30.78 -21.52 -26.80
N LYS A 196 -30.81 -20.22 -26.47
CA LYS A 196 -32.06 -19.42 -26.53
C LYS A 196 -32.56 -19.25 -27.97
N LYS A 197 -31.66 -19.01 -28.93
CA LYS A 197 -32.01 -18.91 -30.36
C LYS A 197 -32.54 -20.24 -30.89
N GLU A 198 -31.92 -21.35 -30.52
CA GLU A 198 -32.36 -22.70 -30.91
C GLU A 198 -33.75 -23.04 -30.33
N LYS A 199 -33.98 -22.76 -29.04
CA LYS A 199 -35.30 -22.92 -28.42
C LYS A 199 -36.38 -22.09 -29.14
N ARG A 200 -36.07 -20.85 -29.56
CA ARG A 200 -37.00 -20.03 -30.35
C ARG A 200 -37.31 -20.64 -31.72
N LYS A 201 -36.30 -21.11 -32.45
CA LYS A 201 -36.49 -21.79 -33.74
C LYS A 201 -37.37 -23.04 -33.61
N ASN A 202 -37.13 -23.86 -32.59
CA ASN A 202 -37.95 -25.04 -32.32
C ASN A 202 -39.39 -24.64 -31.93
N LEU A 203 -39.58 -23.60 -31.14
CA LEU A 203 -40.93 -23.14 -30.78
C LEU A 203 -41.72 -22.64 -31.99
N GLU A 204 -41.04 -21.96 -32.94
CA GLU A 204 -41.62 -21.52 -34.20
C GLU A 204 -41.96 -22.69 -35.13
N SER A 205 -41.11 -23.72 -35.21
CA SER A 205 -41.41 -24.92 -36.01
C SER A 205 -42.62 -25.68 -35.45
N TRP A 206 -42.69 -25.85 -34.13
CA TRP A 206 -43.84 -26.45 -33.44
C TRP A 206 -45.13 -25.65 -33.71
N ARG A 207 -45.09 -24.31 -33.62
CA ARG A 207 -46.24 -23.45 -33.95
C ARG A 207 -46.69 -23.59 -35.40
N ARG A 208 -45.76 -23.73 -36.34
CA ARG A 208 -46.08 -23.95 -37.77
C ARG A 208 -46.69 -25.33 -38.01
N GLN A 209 -46.21 -26.38 -37.35
CA GLN A 209 -46.81 -27.71 -37.42
C GLN A 209 -48.21 -27.74 -36.81
N ALA A 210 -48.41 -27.15 -35.63
CA ALA A 210 -49.72 -27.09 -34.98
C ALA A 210 -50.77 -26.36 -35.84
N ARG A 211 -50.39 -25.26 -36.51
CA ARG A 211 -51.27 -24.56 -37.46
C ARG A 211 -51.59 -25.37 -38.72
N LYS A 212 -50.68 -26.22 -39.20
CA LYS A 212 -50.97 -27.11 -40.34
C LYS A 212 -51.97 -28.20 -39.96
N VAL A 213 -51.89 -28.74 -38.74
CA VAL A 213 -52.81 -29.77 -38.24
C VAL A 213 -54.21 -29.20 -38.00
N SER A 214 -54.34 -27.94 -37.55
CA SER A 214 -55.64 -27.31 -37.28
C SER A 214 -56.44 -26.89 -38.52
N ILE A 215 -55.86 -26.98 -39.72
CA ILE A 215 -56.54 -26.65 -41.00
C ILE A 215 -57.18 -27.92 -41.63
N LEU A 216 -56.86 -29.10 -41.11
CA LEU A 216 -57.33 -30.40 -41.63
C LEU A 216 -58.55 -30.97 -40.85
N TYR A 217 -59.05 -30.23 -39.86
CA TYR A 217 -60.28 -30.50 -39.11
C TYR A 217 -61.29 -29.39 -39.38
#